data_AF-A0A958KGQ3-F1
#
_entry.id   AF-A0A958KGQ3-F1
#
_cell.length_a   1.000
_cell.length_b   1.000
_cell.length_c   1.000
_cell.angle_alpha   90.00
_cell.angle_beta   90.00
_cell.angle_gamma   90.00
#
_symmetry.space_group_name_H-M   'P 1'
#
loop_
_entity.id
_entity.type
_entity.pdbx_description
1 polymer ?
#
loop_
_entity_poly.entity_id
_entity_poly.type
_entity_poly.pdbx_seq_one_letter_code
_entity_poly.pdbx_strand_id
1 'polypeptide(L)' 'MADKDNKYDENTPGKYYVDKECIACDACVMTAPDNFSMDEDDGHAFVVHQPKSEDEEDLCREAMEGCPVEAIGNDGD' A
#
# COMPACT_ATOMS: atom_id res chain seq x y z
N MET A 1 2.83 -7.59 -10.31
CA MET A 1 3.04 -8.09 -8.93
C MET A 1 4.12 -7.26 -8.29
N ALA A 2 3.84 -6.74 -7.10
CA ALA A 2 4.70 -5.81 -6.40
C ALA A 2 6.11 -6.36 -6.14
N ASP A 3 7.10 -5.48 -6.21
CA ASP A 3 8.51 -5.77 -5.96
C ASP A 3 9.01 -5.05 -4.69
N LYS A 4 9.34 -5.82 -3.65
CA LYS A 4 9.83 -5.29 -2.38
C LYS A 4 11.19 -4.59 -2.47
N ASP A 5 11.99 -4.92 -3.49
CA ASP A 5 13.27 -4.23 -3.76
C ASP A 5 13.03 -2.84 -4.39
N ASN A 6 11.81 -2.59 -4.89
CA ASN A 6 11.40 -1.36 -5.53
C ASN A 6 10.33 -0.59 -4.74
N LYS A 7 10.20 -0.85 -3.43
CA LYS A 7 9.25 -0.15 -2.56
C LYS A 7 9.61 1.33 -2.33
N TYR A 8 8.60 2.15 -2.05
CA TYR A 8 8.80 3.52 -1.58
C TYR A 8 9.38 3.53 -0.15
N ASP A 9 10.24 4.51 0.16
CA ASP A 9 10.91 4.60 1.46
C ASP A 9 9.96 5.12 2.56
N GLU A 10 8.87 5.76 2.13
CA GLU A 10 7.77 6.31 2.92
C GLU A 10 6.91 5.20 3.55
N ASN A 11 6.99 3.97 3.02
CA ASN A 11 6.29 2.84 3.59
C ASN A 11 6.77 2.58 5.02
N THR A 12 5.82 2.55 5.95
CA THR A 12 6.08 2.06 7.30
C THR A 12 6.58 0.62 7.23
N PRO A 13 7.71 0.28 7.88
CA PRO A 13 8.26 -1.07 7.85
C PRO A 13 7.24 -2.14 8.28
N GLY A 14 7.19 -3.23 7.53
CA GLY A 14 6.38 -4.40 7.81
C GLY A 14 5.79 -5.02 6.55
N LYS A 15 4.84 -5.92 6.78
CA LYS A 15 4.24 -6.83 5.80
C LYS A 15 3.79 -6.14 4.51
N TYR A 16 3.01 -5.08 4.63
CA TYR A 16 2.45 -4.38 3.47
C TYR A 16 3.38 -3.27 2.98
N TYR A 17 3.48 -3.11 1.67
CA TYR A 17 4.21 -2.00 1.06
C TYR A 17 3.59 -1.64 -0.29
N VAL A 18 3.82 -0.39 -0.71
CA VAL A 18 3.57 0.07 -2.07
C VAL A 18 4.89 0.25 -2.80
N ASP A 19 4.97 -0.24 -4.02
CA ASP A 19 6.14 -0.08 -4.87
C ASP A 19 6.01 1.02 -5.92
N LYS A 20 7.12 1.26 -6.62
CA LYS A 20 7.22 2.31 -7.64
C LYS A 20 6.45 2.01 -8.92
N GLU A 21 5.75 0.89 -9.04
CA GLU A 21 4.76 0.68 -10.10
C GLU A 21 3.43 1.41 -9.80
N CYS A 22 3.27 2.00 -8.61
CA CYS A 22 2.10 2.78 -8.25
C CYS A 22 1.82 3.91 -9.25
N ILE A 23 0.55 4.02 -9.66
CA ILE A 23 0.05 4.99 -10.64
C ILE A 23 -0.87 6.06 -10.04
N ALA A 24 -0.87 6.23 -8.70
CA ALA A 24 -1.68 7.24 -8.02
C ALA A 24 -3.19 7.19 -8.34
N CYS A 25 -3.78 6.00 -8.35
CA CYS A 25 -5.21 5.84 -8.67
C CYS A 25 -6.18 6.02 -7.49
N ASP A 26 -5.66 6.32 -6.29
CA ASP A 26 -6.39 6.49 -5.03
C ASP A 26 -7.21 5.29 -4.51
N ALA A 27 -7.27 4.18 -5.23
CA ALA A 27 -8.10 3.02 -4.85
C ALA A 27 -7.77 2.49 -3.45
N CYS A 28 -6.48 2.33 -3.13
CA CYS A 28 -6.04 1.82 -1.83
C CYS A 28 -6.36 2.77 -0.67
N VAL A 29 -6.24 4.08 -0.87
CA VAL A 29 -6.56 5.09 0.15
C VAL A 29 -8.07 5.15 0.40
N MET A 30 -8.90 4.91 -0.63
CA MET A 30 -10.34 4.82 -0.46
C MET A 30 -10.78 3.53 0.26
N THR A 31 -10.11 2.41 -0.01
CA THR A 31 -10.43 1.11 0.61
C THR A 31 -9.93 1.01 2.04
N ALA A 32 -8.69 1.42 2.31
CA ALA A 32 -8.02 1.27 3.60
C ALA A 32 -7.36 2.60 4.04
N PRO A 33 -8.16 3.65 4.34
CA PRO A 33 -7.66 5.00 4.63
C PRO A 33 -6.81 5.10 5.89
N ASP A 34 -6.96 4.16 6.82
CA ASP A 34 -6.16 4.12 8.05
C ASP A 34 -4.75 3.54 7.83
N ASN A 35 -4.56 2.78 6.73
CA ASN A 35 -3.31 2.06 6.44
C ASN A 35 -2.53 2.64 5.26
N PHE A 36 -3.21 3.25 4.28
CA PHE A 36 -2.60 3.85 3.09
C PHE A 36 -2.84 5.35 3.05
N SER A 37 -1.82 6.08 2.62
CA SER A 37 -1.91 7.52 2.36
C SER A 37 -1.29 7.84 1.01
N MET A 38 -1.59 9.03 0.51
CA MET A 38 -1.09 9.55 -0.76
C MET A 38 -0.01 10.58 -0.48
N ASP A 39 1.16 10.43 -1.10
CA ASP A 39 2.18 11.47 -1.10
C ASP A 39 1.74 12.59 -2.05
N GLU A 40 1.54 13.79 -1.50
CA GLU A 40 1.06 14.96 -2.25
C GLU A 40 2.14 15.61 -3.13
N ASP A 41 3.43 15.33 -2.86
CA ASP A 41 4.56 15.94 -3.56
C ASP A 41 5.06 15.07 -4.73
N ASP A 42 5.31 13.79 -4.47
CA ASP A 42 5.84 12.82 -5.44
C ASP A 42 4.74 12.01 -6.15
N GLY A 43 3.49 12.09 -5.70
CA GLY A 43 2.34 11.51 -6.41
C GLY A 43 2.35 9.98 -6.45
N HIS A 44 2.52 9.34 -5.30
CA HIS A 44 2.37 7.90 -5.13
C HIS A 44 1.68 7.56 -3.80
N ALA A 45 1.08 6.38 -3.71
CA ALA A 45 0.56 5.88 -2.44
C ALA A 45 1.66 5.18 -1.63
N PHE A 46 1.55 5.19 -0.31
CA PHE A 46 2.45 4.47 0.60
C PHE A 46 1.69 3.96 1.83
N VAL A 47 2.26 2.95 2.50
CA VAL A 47 1.71 2.42 3.76
C VAL A 47 2.09 3.33 4.92
N VAL A 48 1.11 4.06 5.48
CA VAL A 48 1.31 4.93 6.65
C VAL A 48 1.25 4.15 7.96
N HIS A 49 0.58 2.99 7.97
CA HIS A 49 0.46 2.14 9.17
C HIS A 49 0.15 0.69 8.79
N GLN A 50 0.88 -0.26 9.37
CA GLN A 50 0.68 -1.70 9.18
C GLN A 50 -0.54 -2.20 9.96
N PRO A 51 -1.39 -3.08 9.38
CA PRO A 51 -2.61 -3.53 10.04
C PRO A 51 -2.36 -4.13 11.43
N LYS A 52 -3.18 -3.72 12.40
CA LYS A 52 -3.12 -4.14 13.82
C LYS A 52 -4.37 -4.89 14.28
N SER A 53 -5.39 -4.98 13.42
CA SER A 53 -6.63 -5.72 13.67
C SER A 53 -6.98 -6.59 12.47
N GLU A 54 -7.85 -7.57 12.66
CA GLU A 54 -8.36 -8.41 11.56
C GLU A 54 -9.13 -7.57 10.53
N ASP A 55 -9.87 -6.55 10.98
CA ASP A 55 -10.59 -5.62 10.10
C ASP A 55 -9.62 -4.82 9.20
N GLU A 56 -8.53 -4.29 9.78
CA GLU A 56 -7.49 -3.59 9.00
C GLU A 56 -6.76 -4.54 8.04
N GLU A 57 -6.49 -5.78 8.44
CA GLU A 57 -5.86 -6.79 7.57
C GLU A 57 -6.74 -7.11 6.36
N ASP A 58 -8.05 -7.27 6.57
CA ASP A 58 -9.01 -7.51 5.49
C ASP A 58 -9.10 -6.33 4.53
N LEU A 59 -9.13 -5.09 5.04
CA LEU A 59 -9.11 -3.88 4.22
C LEU A 59 -7.79 -3.74 3.44
N CYS A 60 -6.64 -4.02 4.07
CA CYS A 60 -5.34 -3.98 3.38
C CYS A 60 -5.26 -5.04 2.27
N ARG A 61 -5.80 -6.23 2.52
CA ARG A 61 -5.90 -7.29 1.51
C ARG A 61 -6.83 -6.90 0.37
N GLU A 62 -7.97 -6.28 0.66
CA GLU A 62 -8.88 -5.77 -0.37
C GLU A 62 -8.21 -4.66 -1.21
N ALA A 63 -7.50 -3.72 -0.57
CA ALA A 63 -6.75 -2.68 -1.27
C ALA A 63 -5.68 -3.27 -2.19
N MET A 64 -4.98 -4.31 -1.73
CA MET A 64 -3.98 -5.04 -2.51
C MET A 64 -4.59 -5.74 -3.72
N GLU A 65 -5.66 -6.51 -3.52
CA GLU A 65 -6.39 -7.21 -4.58
C GLU A 65 -7.05 -6.23 -5.58
N GLY A 66 -7.43 -5.05 -5.11
CA GLY A 66 -8.03 -3.98 -5.92
C GLY A 66 -7.03 -3.11 -6.69
N CYS A 67 -5.72 -3.26 -6.47
CA CYS A 67 -4.71 -2.44 -7.13
C CYS A 67 -4.65 -2.78 -8.63
N PRO A 68 -4.96 -1.85 -9.55
CA PRO A 68 -5.06 -2.14 -10.99
C PRO A 68 -3.73 -2.50 -11.65
N VAL A 69 -2.62 -2.17 -10.99
CA VAL A 69 -1.24 -2.43 -11.44
C VAL A 69 -0.51 -3.38 -10.50
N GLU A 70 -1.22 -3.97 -9.51
CA GLU A 70 -0.65 -4.90 -8.53
C GLU A 70 0.60 -4.34 -7.79
N ALA A 71 0.65 -3.03 -7.57
CA ALA A 71 1.78 -2.32 -6.94
C ALA A 71 1.81 -2.43 -5.41
N ILE A 72 0.87 -3.17 -4.81
CA ILE A 72 0.80 -3.38 -3.37
C ILE A 72 1.21 -4.83 -3.10
N GLY A 73 2.20 -5.01 -2.24
CA GLY A 73 2.67 -6.31 -1.79
C GLY A 73 2.38 -6.53 -0.30
N ASN A 74 2.39 -7.80 0.12
CA ASN A 74 2.20 -8.21 1.52
C ASN A 74 3.29 -9.18 2.01
N ASP A 75 4.40 -9.26 1.30
CA ASP A 75 5.61 -10.03 1.61
C ASP A 75 6.77 -9.11 2.03
N GLY A 76 6.42 -7.91 2.50
CA GLY A 76 7.34 -6.92 3.03
C GLY A 76 7.90 -7.38 4.36
N ASP A 77 9.10 -7.93 4.31
CA ASP A 77 10.08 -8.05 5.40
C ASP A 77 11.38 -8.59 4.78
#